data_AF-A0A506UM27-F1
#
_entry.id   AF-A0A506UM27-F1
#
_cell.length_a   1.000
_cell.length_b   1.000
_cell.length_c   1.000
_cell.angle_alpha   90.00
_cell.angle_beta   90.00
_cell.angle_gamma   90.00
#
_symmetry.space_group_name_H-M   'P 1'
#
loop_
_entity.id
_entity.type
_entity.pdbx_description
1 polymer ?
#
loop_
_entity_poly.entity_id
_entity_poly.type
_entity_poly.pdbx_seq_one_letter_code
_entity_poly.pdbx_strand_id
1 'polypeptide(L)'
;MTSFFDYFPAVNDVALSISNNRFPVGVPVVVLVFVGIIGLSTFLCLARKGFSPLEVWFFTCVTVWPVLILLELWPSAEEETRPPFIFEYIGLAIAALSLLGGAVFLLNRFA
;
A
#
# COMPACT_ATOMS: atom_id res chain seq x y z
N MET A 1 -22.58 6.42 -20.84
CA MET A 1 -22.22 5.76 -19.56
C MET A 1 -21.06 6.54 -18.97
N THR A 2 -21.32 7.37 -17.96
CA THR A 2 -20.28 8.07 -17.20
C THR A 2 -19.60 7.04 -16.30
N SER A 3 -18.29 6.91 -16.42
CA SER A 3 -17.52 5.91 -15.66
C SER A 3 -17.37 6.41 -14.22
N PHE A 4 -17.45 5.50 -13.24
CA PHE A 4 -17.26 5.80 -11.81
C PHE A 4 -15.97 6.61 -11.52
N PHE A 5 -14.97 6.48 -12.39
CA PHE A 5 -13.70 7.19 -12.32
C PHE A 5 -13.78 8.70 -12.64
N ASP A 6 -14.86 9.17 -13.28
CA ASP A 6 -15.07 10.60 -13.59
C ASP A 6 -15.29 11.44 -12.31
N TYR A 7 -15.70 10.81 -11.20
CA TYR A 7 -15.88 11.47 -9.91
C TYR A 7 -14.57 11.71 -9.13
N PHE A 8 -13.47 11.08 -9.57
CA PHE A 8 -12.16 11.24 -8.95
C PHE A 8 -11.24 12.01 -9.90
N PRO A 9 -11.12 13.35 -9.77
CA PRO A 9 -10.33 14.16 -10.70
C PRO A 9 -8.87 13.70 -10.78
N ALA A 10 -8.30 13.20 -9.67
CA ALA A 10 -6.96 12.63 -9.65
C ALA A 10 -6.79 11.38 -10.53
N VAL A 11 -7.82 10.54 -10.65
CA VAL A 11 -7.77 9.32 -11.47
C VAL A 11 -7.94 9.67 -12.93
N ASN A 12 -8.80 10.64 -13.24
CA ASN A 12 -8.99 11.15 -14.60
C ASN A 12 -7.72 11.84 -15.14
N ASP A 13 -7.02 12.63 -14.32
CA ASP A 13 -5.76 13.27 -14.70
C ASP A 13 -4.64 12.24 -14.98
N VAL A 14 -4.56 11.18 -14.17
CA VAL A 14 -3.61 10.08 -14.40
C VAL A 14 -3.97 9.31 -15.68
N ALA A 15 -5.26 9.02 -15.91
CA ALA A 15 -5.72 8.31 -17.11
C ALA A 15 -5.48 9.11 -18.40
N LEU A 16 -5.75 10.41 -18.39
CA LEU A 16 -5.45 11.33 -19.50
C LEU A 16 -3.94 11.43 -19.76
N SER A 17 -3.13 11.45 -18.72
CA SER A 17 -1.68 11.54 -18.83
C SER A 17 -1.03 10.23 -19.31
N ILE A 18 -1.63 9.06 -18.99
CA ILE A 18 -1.27 7.76 -19.58
C ILE A 18 -1.67 7.70 -21.06
N SER A 19 -2.89 8.13 -21.41
CA SER A 19 -3.38 8.15 -22.79
C SER A 19 -2.55 9.05 -23.72
N ASN A 20 -1.99 10.14 -23.19
CA ASN A 20 -1.14 11.07 -23.94
C ASN A 20 0.34 10.64 -24.00
N ASN A 21 0.66 9.41 -23.58
CA ASN A 21 2.01 8.85 -23.55
C ASN A 21 3.02 9.73 -22.79
N ARG A 22 2.52 10.58 -21.86
CA ARG A 22 3.34 11.50 -21.05
C ARG A 22 4.04 10.81 -19.90
N PHE A 23 3.64 9.58 -19.58
CA PHE A 23 4.37 8.74 -18.64
C PHE A 23 5.33 7.83 -19.41
N PRO A 24 6.65 8.11 -19.42
CA PRO A 24 7.61 7.15 -19.91
C PRO A 24 7.47 5.85 -19.09
N VAL A 25 7.86 4.74 -19.68
CA VAL A 25 7.81 3.35 -19.15
C VAL A 25 8.26 3.20 -17.67
N GLY A 26 8.95 4.20 -17.10
CA GLY A 26 9.29 4.28 -15.68
C GLY A 26 8.10 4.29 -14.71
N VAL A 27 6.95 4.88 -15.03
CA VAL A 27 5.81 4.91 -14.09
C VAL A 27 5.22 3.53 -13.77
N PRO A 28 4.88 2.68 -14.76
CA PRO A 28 4.41 1.33 -14.47
C PRO A 28 5.48 0.48 -13.74
N VAL A 29 6.77 0.71 -14.01
CA VAL A 29 7.87 0.02 -13.32
C VAL A 29 7.92 0.42 -11.84
N VAL A 30 7.87 1.72 -11.53
CA VAL A 30 7.89 2.20 -10.14
C VAL A 30 6.68 1.66 -9.36
N VAL A 31 5.49 1.66 -9.97
CA VAL A 31 4.28 1.09 -9.36
C VAL A 31 4.44 -0.41 -9.09
N LEU A 32 4.96 -1.19 -10.04
CA LEU A 32 5.19 -2.63 -9.85
C LEU A 32 6.20 -2.91 -8.74
N VAL A 33 7.30 -2.16 -8.68
CA VAL A 33 8.30 -2.29 -7.61
C VAL A 33 7.67 -1.97 -6.25
N PHE A 34 6.87 -0.91 -6.19
CA PHE A 34 6.19 -0.50 -4.97
C PHE A 34 5.21 -1.57 -4.46
N VAL A 35 4.36 -2.08 -5.36
CA VAL A 35 3.42 -3.19 -5.04
C VAL A 35 4.18 -4.45 -4.62
N GLY A 36 5.31 -4.75 -5.26
CA GLY A 36 6.17 -5.88 -4.89
C GLY A 36 6.72 -5.77 -3.47
N ILE A 37 7.21 -4.58 -3.07
CA ILE A 37 7.73 -4.34 -1.71
C ILE A 37 6.61 -4.44 -0.66
N ILE A 38 5.44 -3.87 -0.95
CA ILE A 38 4.27 -3.95 -0.06
C ILE A 38 3.79 -5.41 0.08
N GLY A 39 3.72 -6.15 -1.02
CA GLY A 39 3.37 -7.57 -0.99
C GLY A 39 4.36 -8.39 -0.17
N LEU A 40 5.66 -8.22 -0.41
CA LEU A 40 6.70 -8.96 0.31
C LEU A 40 6.68 -8.66 1.81
N SER A 41 6.58 -7.39 2.19
CA SER A 41 6.51 -6.97 3.59
C SER A 41 5.26 -7.51 4.29
N THR A 42 4.11 -7.48 3.62
CA THR A 42 2.85 -8.08 4.09
C THR A 42 3.00 -9.58 4.33
N PHE A 43 3.55 -10.31 3.36
CA PHE A 43 3.71 -11.75 3.47
C PHE A 43 4.61 -12.12 4.66
N LEU A 44 5.73 -11.41 4.83
CA LEU A 44 6.65 -11.64 5.94
C LEU A 44 6.01 -11.33 7.30
N CYS A 45 5.30 -10.19 7.42
CA CYS A 45 4.59 -9.81 8.63
C CYS A 45 3.51 -10.85 9.02
N LEU A 46 2.70 -11.30 8.05
CA LEU A 46 1.66 -12.29 8.27
C LEU A 46 2.22 -13.67 8.64
N ALA A 47 3.30 -14.10 7.98
CA ALA A 47 3.98 -15.34 8.28
C ALA A 47 4.63 -15.33 9.66
N ARG A 48 5.16 -14.17 10.10
CA ARG A 48 5.77 -13.98 11.42
C ARG A 48 4.74 -14.03 12.55
N LYS A 49 3.56 -13.45 12.34
CA LYS A 49 2.46 -13.38 13.32
C LYS A 49 1.47 -14.54 13.26
N GLY A 50 1.67 -15.51 12.37
CA GLY A 50 0.81 -16.69 12.29
C GLY A 50 -0.65 -16.38 11.92
N PHE A 51 -0.91 -15.27 11.22
CA PHE A 51 -2.27 -14.91 10.83
C PHE A 51 -2.87 -15.95 9.88
N SER A 52 -4.04 -16.48 10.23
CA SER A 52 -4.79 -17.42 9.38
C SER A 52 -6.22 -16.89 9.16
N PRO A 53 -6.75 -16.91 7.93
CA PRO A 53 -6.13 -17.38 6.68
C PRO A 53 -5.19 -16.34 6.05
N LEU A 54 -3.95 -16.75 5.71
CA LEU A 54 -2.89 -15.88 5.17
C LEU A 54 -3.31 -15.10 3.92
N GLU A 55 -4.01 -15.76 3.00
CA GLU A 55 -4.38 -15.20 1.70
C GLU A 55 -5.30 -13.99 1.82
N VAL A 56 -6.31 -14.06 2.70
CA VAL A 56 -7.29 -12.99 2.88
C VAL A 56 -6.62 -11.74 3.43
N TRP A 57 -5.75 -11.91 4.42
CA TRP A 57 -5.01 -10.81 5.01
C TRP A 57 -3.99 -10.22 4.04
N PHE A 58 -3.35 -11.07 3.22
CA PHE A 58 -2.43 -10.63 2.19
C PHE A 58 -3.15 -9.74 1.17
N PHE A 59 -4.27 -10.19 0.61
CA PHE A 59 -5.06 -9.39 -0.33
C PHE A 59 -5.55 -8.09 0.29
N THR A 60 -6.02 -8.13 1.54
CA THR A 60 -6.49 -6.94 2.26
C THR A 60 -5.37 -5.91 2.42
N CYS A 61 -4.15 -6.35 2.71
CA CYS A 61 -3.03 -5.44 2.91
C CYS A 61 -2.38 -4.99 1.60
N VAL A 62 -2.41 -5.78 0.53
CA VAL A 62 -1.96 -5.28 -0.78
C VAL A 62 -2.94 -4.25 -1.34
N THR A 63 -4.25 -4.46 -1.14
CA THR A 63 -5.30 -3.52 -1.60
C THR A 63 -5.40 -2.28 -0.72
N VAL A 64 -5.23 -2.45 0.60
CA VAL A 64 -5.27 -1.38 1.59
C VAL A 64 -3.96 -1.39 2.36
N TRP A 65 -2.86 -1.03 1.68
CA TRP A 65 -1.51 -1.04 2.25
C TRP A 65 -1.30 -0.26 3.55
N PRO A 66 -2.09 0.77 3.90
CA PRO A 66 -2.00 1.37 5.23
C PRO A 66 -2.34 0.38 6.37
N VAL A 67 -3.08 -0.70 6.08
CA VAL A 67 -3.47 -1.74 7.06
C VAL A 67 -2.26 -2.55 7.53
N LEU A 68 -1.12 -2.53 6.82
CA LEU A 68 0.15 -3.10 7.30
C LEU A 68 0.54 -2.56 8.69
N ILE A 69 0.32 -1.26 8.94
CA ILE A 69 0.65 -0.64 10.24
C ILE A 69 -0.25 -1.22 11.33
N LEU A 70 -1.53 -1.44 11.01
CA LEU A 70 -2.48 -2.03 11.94
C LEU A 70 -2.13 -3.48 12.24
N LEU A 71 -1.74 -4.27 11.24
CA LEU A 71 -1.28 -5.64 11.44
C LEU A 71 -0.02 -5.71 12.31
N GLU A 72 0.92 -4.80 12.09
CA GLU A 72 2.13 -4.73 12.90
C GLU A 72 1.83 -4.36 14.36
N LEU A 73 0.87 -3.46 14.60
CA LEU A 73 0.41 -3.14 15.95
C LEU A 73 -0.48 -4.22 16.56
N TRP A 74 -1.13 -5.05 15.74
CA TRP A 74 -2.11 -6.01 16.23
C TRP A 74 -1.43 -7.09 17.08
N PRO A 75 -1.92 -7.36 18.30
CA PRO A 75 -1.34 -8.40 19.15
C PRO A 75 -1.50 -9.77 18.48
N SER A 76 -0.38 -10.43 18.20
CA SER A 76 -0.35 -11.77 17.61
C SER A 76 -1.03 -12.78 18.54
N ALA A 77 -1.77 -13.73 17.97
CA ALA A 77 -2.35 -14.83 18.73
C ALA A 77 -1.32 -15.92 19.09
N GLU A 78 -0.20 -15.96 18.35
CA GLU A 78 0.93 -16.87 18.59
C GLU A 78 2.19 -16.10 19.04
N GLU A 79 3.03 -16.75 19.85
CA GLU A 79 4.36 -16.23 20.21
C GLU A 79 5.14 -15.87 18.94
N GLU A 80 5.59 -14.62 18.84
CA GLU A 80 6.36 -14.17 17.69
C GLU A 80 7.64 -15.01 17.58
N THR A 81 7.67 -15.87 16.57
CA THR A 81 8.76 -16.85 16.40
C THR A 81 10.06 -16.19 15.97
N ARG A 82 10.03 -14.96 15.45
CA ARG A 82 11.19 -14.25 14.88
C ARG A 82 11.08 -12.72 15.03
N PRO A 83 12.21 -12.01 15.11
CA PRO A 83 12.22 -10.55 15.01
C PRO A 83 11.80 -10.08 13.61
N PRO A 84 11.29 -8.84 13.47
CA PRO A 84 10.87 -8.27 12.19
C PRO A 84 12.05 -8.11 11.22
N PHE A 85 11.81 -8.46 9.94
CA PHE A 85 12.81 -8.33 8.88
C PHE A 85 12.96 -6.88 8.39
N ILE A 86 14.12 -6.55 7.80
CA ILE A 86 14.38 -5.22 7.20
C ILE A 86 13.29 -4.84 6.18
N PHE A 87 12.81 -5.80 5.39
CA PHE A 87 11.74 -5.57 4.42
C PHE A 87 10.39 -5.23 5.05
N GLU A 88 10.08 -5.73 6.26
CA GLU A 88 8.88 -5.33 7.01
C GLU A 88 8.96 -3.86 7.41
N TYR A 89 10.12 -3.42 7.91
CA TYR A 89 10.35 -2.01 8.24
C TYR A 89 10.24 -1.08 7.02
N ILE A 90 10.78 -1.49 5.87
CA ILE A 90 10.66 -0.72 4.64
C ILE A 90 9.18 -0.61 4.21
N GLY A 91 8.44 -1.72 4.23
CA GLY A 91 7.01 -1.72 3.93
C GLY A 91 6.19 -0.82 4.85
N LEU A 92 6.48 -0.86 6.15
CA LEU A 92 5.85 0.00 7.17
C LEU A 92 6.18 1.47 6.97
N ALA A 93 7.44 1.81 6.69
CA ALA A 93 7.87 3.17 6.42
C ALA A 93 7.13 3.74 5.19
N ILE A 94 7.00 2.95 4.15
CA ILE A 94 6.26 3.31 2.93
C ILE A 94 4.77 3.53 3.24
N ALA A 95 4.15 2.64 4.02
CA ALA A 95 2.75 2.79 4.43
C ALA A 95 2.54 4.08 5.25
N ALA A 96 3.45 4.37 6.18
CA ALA A 96 3.40 5.56 7.02
C ALA A 96 3.58 6.85 6.21
N LEU A 97 4.54 6.88 5.28
CA LEU A 97 4.75 8.02 4.38
C LEU A 97 3.55 8.25 3.46
N SER A 98 2.90 7.19 3.00
CA SER A 98 1.69 7.29 2.18
C SER A 98 0.53 7.92 2.95
N LEU A 99 0.34 7.54 4.22
CA LEU A 99 -0.67 8.13 5.10
C LEU A 99 -0.37 9.61 5.39
N LEU A 100 0.88 9.94 5.73
CA LEU A 100 1.32 11.31 5.97
C LEU A 100 1.13 12.18 4.72
N GLY A 101 1.56 11.70 3.56
CA GLY A 101 1.40 12.41 2.29
C GLY A 101 -0.08 12.66 1.95
N GLY A 102 -0.93 11.64 2.11
CA GLY A 102 -2.37 11.78 1.93
C GLY A 102 -3.01 12.76 2.91
N ALA A 103 -2.65 12.70 4.19
CA ALA A 103 -3.16 13.61 5.22
C ALA A 103 -2.74 15.07 4.95
N VAL A 104 -1.48 15.30 4.60
CA VAL A 104 -0.97 16.64 4.24
C VAL A 104 -1.70 17.18 3.00
N PHE A 105 -1.91 16.34 1.98
CA PHE A 105 -2.67 16.74 0.79
C PHE A 105 -4.11 17.12 1.13
N LEU A 106 -4.79 16.34 1.99
CA LEU A 106 -6.14 16.64 2.43
C LEU A 106 -6.19 17.94 3.24
N LEU A 107 -5.28 18.12 4.20
CA LEU A 107 -5.19 19.34 5.00
C LEU A 107 -4.96 20.57 4.11
N ASN A 108 -4.04 20.48 3.14
CA ASN A 108 -3.75 21.60 2.23
C ASN A 108 -4.90 21.90 1.24
N ARG A 109 -5.84 20.97 1.06
CA ARG A 109 -7.01 21.13 0.19
C ARG A 109 -8.22 21.72 0.94
N PHE A 110 -8.33 21.47 2.24
CA PHE A 110 -9.46 21.87 3.07
C PHE A 110 -9.14 22.98 4.09
N ALA A 111 -7.88 23.40 4.21
CA ALA A 111 -7.44 24.61 4.92
C ALA A 111 -7.48 25.83 3.99
#